data_AF-A0A2T4BGX2-F1
#
_entry.id   AF-A0A2T4BGX2-F1
#
_cell.length_a   1.000
_cell.length_b   1.000
_cell.length_c   1.000
_cell.angle_alpha   90.00
_cell.angle_beta   90.00
_cell.angle_gamma   90.00
#
_symmetry.space_group_name_H-M   'P 1'
#
loop_
_entity.id
_entity.type
_entity.pdbx_description
1 polymer ?
#
loop_
_entity_poly.entity_id
_entity_poly.type
_entity_poly.pdbx_seq_one_letter_code
_entity_poly.pdbx_strand_id
1 'polypeptide(L)'
;MRYKRRQPKYNLTKEHIEEMRRLRAEDPLTWSVQRLARKFECSTVFVQMAAPAPEEHLRWLRAKMERKMERWGPIRTAAREDRKRRAEMLYRGEL
;
A
#
# COMPACT_ATOMS: atom_id res chain seq x y z
N MET A 1 5.35 10.59 -21.51
CA MET A 1 4.72 11.02 -20.24
C MET A 1 5.79 11.60 -19.33
N ARG A 2 5.80 12.92 -19.09
CA ARG A 2 6.86 13.61 -18.33
C ARG A 2 6.52 13.50 -16.84
N TYR A 3 6.95 12.44 -16.18
CA TYR A 3 6.71 12.28 -14.75
C TYR A 3 7.61 13.24 -13.97
N LYS A 4 7.02 14.13 -13.15
CA LYS A 4 7.77 15.03 -12.28
C LYS A 4 8.51 14.19 -11.23
N ARG A 5 9.84 14.06 -11.36
CA ARG A 5 10.68 13.42 -10.34
C ARG A 5 10.55 14.21 -9.03
N ARG A 6 10.14 13.53 -7.96
CA ARG A 6 10.11 14.11 -6.62
C ARG A 6 11.52 14.01 -6.03
N GLN A 7 11.98 15.08 -5.39
CA GLN A 7 13.25 15.07 -4.67
C GLN A 7 13.09 14.25 -3.38
N PRO A 8 14.05 13.37 -3.04
CA PRO A 8 14.02 12.63 -1.79
C PRO A 8 14.20 13.57 -0.59
N LYS A 9 13.46 13.29 0.50
CA LYS A 9 13.61 13.99 1.78
C LYS A 9 14.14 12.99 2.82
N TYR A 10 15.12 13.43 3.61
CA TYR A 10 15.77 12.63 4.66
C TYR A 10 15.61 13.29 6.04
N ASN A 11 14.36 13.58 6.41
CA ASN A 11 13.99 14.32 7.63
C ASN A 11 13.70 13.41 8.84
N LEU A 12 13.81 12.08 8.69
CA LEU A 12 13.42 11.12 9.71
C LEU A 12 14.64 10.64 10.51
N THR A 13 14.47 10.57 11.83
CA THR A 13 15.44 9.98 12.76
C THR A 13 15.00 8.58 13.16
N LYS A 14 15.84 7.89 13.95
CA LYS A 14 15.53 6.54 14.46
C LYS A 14 14.31 6.55 15.37
N GLU A 15 14.17 7.57 16.20
CA GLU A 15 13.07 7.74 17.15
C GLU A 15 11.72 7.87 16.42
N HIS A 16 11.70 8.61 15.29
CA HIS A 16 10.51 8.69 14.44
C HIS A 16 10.09 7.32 13.90
N ILE A 17 11.04 6.46 13.53
CA ILE A 17 10.76 5.11 13.02
C ILE A 17 10.19 4.21 14.13
N GLU A 18 10.75 4.30 15.34
CA GLU A 18 10.26 3.56 16.51
C GLU A 18 8.84 4.00 16.90
N GLU A 19 8.56 5.31 16.89
CA GLU A 19 7.21 5.84 17.12
C GLU A 19 6.24 5.37 16.04
N MET A 20 6.62 5.40 14.76
CA MET A 20 5.79 4.88 13.67
C MET A 20 5.41 3.41 13.89
N ARG A 21 6.38 2.57 14.29
CA ARG A 21 6.13 1.15 14.57
C ARG A 21 5.19 0.96 15.74
N ARG A 22 5.40 1.71 16.84
CA ARG A 22 4.54 1.66 18.01
C ARG A 22 3.09 2.03 17.66
N LEU A 23 2.88 3.18 17.02
CA LEU A 23 1.54 3.65 16.64
C LEU A 23 0.83 2.69 15.69
N ARG A 24 1.58 2.12 14.73
CA ARG A 24 1.04 1.14 13.76
C ARG A 24 0.64 -0.18 14.44
N ALA A 25 1.39 -0.60 15.46
CA ALA A 25 1.09 -1.81 16.23
C ALA A 25 -0.09 -1.61 17.19
N GLU A 26 -0.21 -0.43 17.80
CA GLU A 26 -1.27 -0.09 18.76
C GLU A 26 -2.65 -0.04 18.11
N ASP A 27 -2.80 0.74 17.03
CA ASP A 27 -4.07 0.80 16.30
C ASP A 27 -3.83 1.03 14.80
N PRO A 28 -3.77 -0.04 13.99
CA PRO A 28 -3.54 0.06 12.55
C PRO A 28 -4.72 0.66 11.77
N LEU A 29 -5.92 0.76 12.36
CA LEU A 29 -7.09 1.39 11.74
C LEU A 29 -6.99 2.92 11.86
N THR A 30 -6.71 3.41 13.07
CA THR A 30 -6.52 4.85 13.33
C THR A 30 -5.22 5.36 12.71
N TRP A 31 -4.12 4.64 12.92
CA TRP A 31 -2.79 4.98 12.43
C TRP A 31 -2.50 4.34 11.08
N SER A 32 -3.34 4.66 10.09
CA SER A 32 -3.15 4.22 8.71
C SER A 32 -1.84 4.75 8.11
N VAL A 33 -1.35 4.07 7.07
CA VAL A 33 -0.16 4.48 6.30
C VAL A 33 -0.25 5.94 5.86
N GLN A 34 -1.43 6.39 5.42
CA GLN A 34 -1.64 7.78 4.99
C GLN A 34 -1.59 8.78 6.16
N ARG A 35 -2.05 8.38 7.36
CA ARG A 35 -1.98 9.25 8.54
C ARG A 35 -0.55 9.39 9.04
N LEU A 36 0.20 8.29 9.11
CA LEU A 36 1.62 8.31 9.49
C LEU A 36 2.45 9.08 8.48
N ALA A 37 2.24 8.86 7.17
CA ALA A 37 2.93 9.61 6.11
C ALA A 37 2.72 11.13 6.24
N ARG A 38 1.51 11.57 6.58
CA ARG A 38 1.21 12.99 6.84
C ARG A 38 1.85 13.49 8.13
N LYS A 39 1.76 12.72 9.23
CA LYS A 39 2.33 13.11 10.54
C LYS A 39 3.85 13.28 10.48
N PHE A 40 4.54 12.42 9.74
CA PHE A 40 6.01 12.44 9.65
C PHE A 40 6.54 13.04 8.32
N GLU A 41 5.66 13.67 7.53
CA GLU A 41 5.99 14.29 6.24
C GLU A 41 6.81 13.42 5.29
N CYS A 42 6.51 12.12 5.26
CA CYS A 42 7.24 11.13 4.48
C CYS A 42 6.36 10.42 3.45
N SER A 43 6.98 9.61 2.60
CA SER A 43 6.27 8.83 1.59
C SER A 43 5.45 7.70 2.25
N THR A 44 4.26 7.43 1.71
CA THR A 44 3.46 6.25 2.11
C THR A 44 4.22 4.94 1.88
N VAL A 45 5.06 4.88 0.83
CA VAL A 45 5.92 3.72 0.55
C VAL A 45 6.95 3.55 1.67
N PHE A 46 7.55 4.65 2.15
CA PHE A 46 8.50 4.61 3.24
C PHE A 46 7.85 4.07 4.53
N VAL A 47 6.64 4.54 4.85
CA VAL A 47 5.90 4.03 6.02
C VAL A 47 5.62 2.53 5.91
N GLN A 48 5.24 2.03 4.73
CA GLN A 48 5.02 0.60 4.53
C GLN A 48 6.28 -0.23 4.75
N MET A 49 7.45 0.30 4.39
CA MET A 49 8.74 -0.35 4.64
C MET A 49 9.15 -0.29 6.12
N ALA A 50 8.95 0.87 6.77
CA ALA A 50 9.44 1.12 8.12
C ALA A 50 8.56 0.52 9.22
N ALA A 51 7.23 0.55 9.03
CA ALA A 51 6.21 0.13 10.00
C ALA A 51 5.12 -0.70 9.30
N PRO A 52 5.40 -1.99 9.00
CA PRO A 52 4.39 -2.89 8.47
C PRO A 52 3.22 -3.05 9.45
N ALA A 53 2.03 -3.30 8.92
CA ALA A 53 0.86 -3.53 9.76
C ALA A 53 0.97 -4.90 10.47
N PRO A 54 0.35 -5.09 11.65
CA PRO A 54 0.26 -6.39 12.30
C PRO A 54 -0.34 -7.46 11.38
N GLU A 55 0.14 -8.70 11.49
CA GLU A 55 -0.27 -9.81 10.63
C GLU A 55 -1.79 -10.05 10.67
N GLU A 56 -2.41 -9.94 11.86
CA GLU A 56 -3.87 -10.05 12.03
C GLU A 56 -4.63 -9.00 11.20
N HIS A 57 -4.14 -7.76 11.19
CA HIS A 57 -4.72 -6.69 10.39
C HIS A 57 -4.55 -6.95 8.89
N LEU A 58 -3.40 -7.48 8.47
CA LEU A 58 -3.15 -7.87 7.08
C LEU A 58 -4.09 -9.00 6.64
N ARG A 59 -4.31 -10.01 7.48
CA ARG A 59 -5.26 -11.09 7.23
C ARG A 59 -6.69 -10.57 7.11
N TRP A 60 -7.10 -9.67 8.01
CA TRP A 60 -8.40 -9.02 7.93
C TRP A 60 -8.57 -8.22 6.61
N LEU A 61 -7.55 -7.47 6.18
CA LEU A 61 -7.57 -6.75 4.91
C LEU A 61 -7.69 -7.69 3.70
N ARG A 62 -6.98 -8.83 3.72
CA ARG A 62 -7.07 -9.86 2.66
C ARG A 62 -8.48 -10.45 2.59
N ALA A 63 -9.03 -10.91 3.72
CA ALA A 63 -10.38 -11.44 3.79
C ALA A 63 -11.45 -10.43 3.35
N LYS A 64 -11.28 -9.14 3.70
CA LYS A 64 -12.16 -8.07 3.24
C LYS A 64 -12.08 -7.86 1.73
N MET A 65 -10.91 -8.04 1.13
CA MET A 65 -10.73 -7.95 -0.32
C MET A 65 -11.35 -9.16 -1.03
N GLU A 66 -11.13 -10.37 -0.51
CA GLU A 66 -11.72 -11.61 -1.04
C GLU A 66 -13.26 -11.52 -1.10
N ARG A 67 -13.91 -11.14 0.01
CA ARG A 67 -15.37 -10.92 0.04
C ARG A 67 -15.86 -9.89 -0.97
N LYS A 68 -15.04 -8.89 -1.31
CA LYS A 68 -15.37 -7.91 -2.36
C LYS A 68 -15.20 -8.49 -3.75
N MET A 69 -14.22 -9.37 -3.94
CA MET A 69 -13.94 -10.05 -5.20
C MET A 69 -15.00 -11.10 -5.52
N GLU A 70 -15.47 -11.85 -4.52
CA GLU A 70 -16.58 -12.82 -4.65
C GLU A 70 -17.86 -12.17 -5.20
N ARG A 71 -18.08 -10.89 -4.88
CA ARG A 71 -19.24 -10.12 -5.36
C ARG A 71 -19.09 -9.60 -6.80
N TRP A 72 -17.94 -9.82 -7.45
CA TRP A 72 -17.77 -9.37 -8.83
C TRP A 72 -18.53 -10.31 -9.78
N GLY A 73 -19.41 -9.73 -10.60
CA GLY A 73 -20.01 -10.45 -11.71
C GLY A 73 -18.97 -10.82 -12.79
N PRO A 74 -19.32 -11.74 -13.71
CA PRO A 74 -18.38 -12.32 -14.68
C PRO A 74 -17.67 -11.27 -15.55
N ILE A 75 -18.39 -10.24 -16.00
CA ILE A 75 -17.83 -9.15 -16.83
C ILE A 75 -16.72 -8.40 -16.09
N ARG A 76 -16.94 -8.08 -14.81
CA ARG A 76 -15.98 -7.31 -14.01
C ARG A 76 -14.74 -8.14 -13.69
N THR A 77 -14.92 -9.43 -13.43
CA THR A 77 -13.81 -10.37 -13.18
C THR A 77 -12.93 -10.49 -14.42
N ALA A 78 -13.52 -10.79 -15.59
CA ALA A 78 -12.79 -10.87 -16.86
C ALA A 78 -12.01 -9.58 -17.18
N ALA A 79 -12.66 -8.42 -17.05
CA ALA A 79 -12.00 -7.13 -17.30
C ALA A 79 -10.81 -6.84 -16.34
N ARG A 80 -10.86 -7.34 -15.10
CA ARG A 80 -9.77 -7.19 -14.12
C ARG A 80 -8.62 -8.12 -14.43
N GLU A 81 -8.90 -9.35 -14.84
CA GLU A 81 -7.90 -10.33 -15.30
C GLU A 81 -7.20 -9.84 -16.58
N ASP A 82 -7.94 -9.31 -17.56
CA ASP A 82 -7.37 -8.69 -18.76
C ASP A 82 -6.44 -7.53 -18.44
N ARG A 83 -6.82 -6.69 -17.48
CA ARG A 83 -5.95 -5.60 -17.01
C ARG A 83 -4.65 -6.14 -16.41
N LYS A 84 -4.72 -7.22 -15.62
CA LYS A 84 -3.54 -7.86 -15.03
C LYS A 84 -2.64 -8.43 -16.14
N ARG A 85 -3.22 -9.16 -17.10
CA ARG A 85 -2.51 -9.70 -18.27
C ARG A 85 -1.80 -8.60 -19.06
N ARG A 86 -2.47 -7.50 -19.39
CA ARG A 86 -1.85 -6.37 -20.10
C ARG A 86 -0.70 -5.73 -19.32
N ALA A 87 -0.82 -5.62 -18.00
CA ALA A 87 0.29 -5.13 -17.17
C ALA A 87 1.50 -6.09 -17.23
N GLU A 88 1.27 -7.40 -17.18
CA GLU A 88 2.33 -8.40 -17.31
C GLU A 88 2.99 -8.39 -18.69
N MET A 89 2.19 -8.31 -19.77
CA MET A 89 2.68 -8.18 -21.15
C MET A 89 3.56 -6.94 -21.34
N LEU A 90 3.17 -5.80 -20.76
CA LEU A 90 3.97 -4.58 -20.77
C LEU A 90 5.35 -4.80 -20.10
N TYR A 91 5.41 -5.48 -18.96
CA TYR A 91 6.68 -5.78 -18.29
C TYR A 91 7.55 -6.76 -19.09
N ARG A 92 6.96 -7.58 -19.96
CA ARG A 92 7.67 -8.49 -20.87
C ARG A 92 8.06 -7.85 -22.21
N GLY A 93 7.61 -6.61 -22.49
CA GLY A 93 7.85 -5.93 -23.76
C GLY A 93 6.97 -6.44 -24.92
N GLU A 94 5.86 -7.10 -24.60
CA GLU A 94 4.88 -7.63 -25.57
C GLU A 94 3.80 -6.58 -25.94
N LEU A 95 3.90 -5.36 -25.37
CA LEU A 95 3.01 -4.20 -25.52
C LEU A 95 3.85 -2.91 -25.50
#